data_AF-A0A1F2W620-F1
#
_entry.id   AF-A0A1F2W620-F1
#
_cell.length_a   1.000
_cell.length_b   1.000
_cell.length_c   1.000
_cell.angle_alpha   90.00
_cell.angle_beta   90.00
_cell.angle_gamma   90.00
#
_symmetry.space_group_name_H-M   'P 1'
#
loop_
_entity.id
_entity.type
_entity.pdbx_description
1 polymer ?
#
loop_
_entity_poly.entity_id
_entity_poly.type
_entity_poly.pdbx_seq_one_letter_code
_entity_poly.pdbx_strand_id
1 'polypeptide(L)'
;MPQHDVELILARQLAEGLAVPVMLVDARADTLFFNEPAEALFGRRFDEVDALPFETRTRLLAPRHADGRPLQIDEMPGVRAMRERRPAHVAFHIHGLDGIVRPIEATAIPLESARGHVLGAFVVLWAQDAANTVPREET
;
A
#
# COMPACT_ATOMS: atom_id res chain seq x y z
N MET A 1 11.86 -5.47 25.06
CA MET A 1 11.49 -5.85 23.67
C MET A 1 10.19 -5.13 23.35
N PRO A 2 10.06 -4.44 22.20
CA PRO A 2 8.79 -3.81 21.87
C PRO A 2 7.78 -4.93 21.53
N GLN A 3 7.01 -5.38 22.52
CA GLN A 3 5.74 -4.72 22.74
C GLN A 3 4.82 -4.50 21.52
N HIS A 4 4.87 -5.28 20.43
CA HIS A 4 3.97 -5.00 19.29
C HIS A 4 2.53 -5.03 19.80
N ASP A 5 1.80 -3.94 19.59
CA ASP A 5 0.40 -3.81 20.01
C ASP A 5 -0.41 -4.97 19.43
N VAL A 6 -1.30 -5.53 20.25
CA VAL A 6 -2.07 -6.75 19.91
C VAL A 6 -2.82 -6.58 18.59
N GLU A 7 -3.29 -5.37 18.32
CA GLU A 7 -3.97 -4.97 17.09
C GLU A 7 -3.09 -5.18 15.84
N LEU A 8 -1.79 -4.88 15.90
CA LEU A 8 -0.86 -5.14 14.79
C LEU A 8 -0.60 -6.63 14.60
N ILE A 9 -0.52 -7.40 15.69
CA ILE A 9 -0.37 -8.85 15.63
C ILE A 9 -1.59 -9.48 14.97
N LEU A 10 -2.80 -9.07 15.37
CA LEU A 10 -4.06 -9.55 14.79
C LEU A 10 -4.21 -9.13 13.33
N ALA A 11 -3.86 -7.89 12.99
CA ALA A 11 -3.86 -7.40 11.61
C ALA A 11 -2.93 -8.23 10.73
N ARG A 12 -1.74 -8.59 11.22
CA ARG A 12 -0.80 -9.46 10.49
C ARG A 12 -1.38 -10.85 10.29
N GLN A 13 -1.91 -11.47 11.34
CA GLN A 13 -2.54 -12.79 11.25
C GLN A 13 -3.70 -12.82 10.25
N LEU A 14 -4.52 -11.76 10.22
CA LEU A 14 -5.56 -11.61 9.22
C LEU A 14 -4.97 -11.48 7.81
N ALA A 15 -3.96 -10.63 7.63
CA ALA A 15 -3.33 -10.38 6.34
C ALA A 15 -2.68 -11.64 5.72
N GLU A 16 -2.10 -12.52 6.56
CA GLU A 16 -1.52 -13.80 6.15
C GLU A 16 -2.57 -14.74 5.52
N GLY A 17 -3.81 -14.70 5.98
CA GLY A 17 -4.89 -15.56 5.47
C GLY A 17 -5.68 -14.99 4.28
N LEU A 18 -5.39 -13.77 3.84
CA LEU A 18 -6.14 -13.11 2.77
C LEU A 18 -5.64 -13.51 1.38
N ALA A 19 -6.58 -13.85 0.50
CA ALA A 19 -6.31 -14.18 -0.90
C ALA A 19 -6.04 -12.95 -1.81
N VAL A 20 -5.96 -11.76 -1.23
CA VAL A 20 -5.72 -10.49 -1.93
C VAL A 20 -4.43 -9.85 -1.44
N PRO A 21 -3.74 -9.03 -2.25
CA PRO A 21 -2.52 -8.35 -1.82
C PRO A 21 -2.77 -7.39 -0.67
N VAL A 22 -2.01 -7.58 0.41
CA VAL A 22 -2.09 -6.75 1.61
C VAL A 22 -0.70 -6.34 2.06
N MET A 23 -0.60 -5.10 2.52
CA MET A 23 0.58 -4.52 3.16
C MET A 23 0.17 -3.88 4.49
N LEU A 24 0.98 -4.08 5.52
CA LEU A 24 0.90 -3.36 6.79
C LEU A 24 2.03 -2.36 6.88
N VAL A 25 1.70 -1.15 7.32
CA VAL A 25 2.67 -0.10 7.59
C VAL A 25 2.53 0.40 9.03
N ASP A 26 3.62 0.86 9.62
CA ASP A 26 3.63 1.49 10.95
C ASP A 26 3.19 2.96 10.87
N ALA A 27 3.18 3.64 12.03
CA ALA A 27 2.82 5.05 12.14
C ALA A 27 3.74 6.01 11.36
N ARG A 28 4.92 5.55 10.93
CA ARG A 28 5.87 6.28 10.07
C ARG A 28 5.72 5.92 8.59
N ALA A 29 4.73 5.08 8.26
CA ALA A 29 4.49 4.48 6.95
C ALA A 29 5.59 3.50 6.49
N ASP A 30 6.48 3.09 7.39
CA ASP A 30 7.45 2.03 7.12
C ASP A 30 6.72 0.68 7.08
N THR A 31 7.09 -0.19 6.16
CA THR A 31 6.40 -1.48 6.00
C THR A 31 6.79 -2.44 7.10
N LEU A 32 5.78 -3.00 7.75
CA LEU A 32 5.91 -4.03 8.77
C LEU A 32 5.73 -5.43 8.18
N PHE A 33 4.93 -5.56 7.12
CA PHE A 33 4.55 -6.84 6.53
C PHE A 33 3.90 -6.65 5.15
N PHE A 34 4.01 -7.64 4.28
CA PHE A 34 3.06 -7.88 3.20
C PHE A 34 2.90 -9.39 2.96
N ASN A 35 1.76 -9.80 2.41
CA ASN A 35 1.46 -11.22 2.19
C ASN A 35 1.94 -11.74 0.82
N GLU A 36 1.91 -13.06 0.63
CA GLU A 36 2.34 -13.72 -0.61
C GLU A 36 1.65 -13.16 -1.88
N PRO A 37 0.32 -12.91 -1.91
CA PRO A 37 -0.31 -12.25 -3.07
C PRO A 37 0.30 -10.89 -3.44
N ALA A 38 0.84 -10.13 -2.48
CA ALA A 38 1.50 -8.87 -2.77
C ALA A 38 2.87 -9.03 -3.43
N GLU A 39 3.59 -10.13 -3.17
CA GLU A 39 4.86 -10.43 -3.86
C GLU A 39 4.67 -10.50 -5.38
N ALA A 40 3.59 -11.14 -5.82
CA ALA A 40 3.26 -11.27 -7.23
C ALA A 40 2.98 -9.91 -7.90
N LEU A 41 2.42 -8.95 -7.15
CA LEU A 41 2.10 -7.62 -7.66
C LEU A 41 3.36 -6.76 -7.84
N PHE A 42 4.34 -6.90 -6.95
CA PHE A 42 5.61 -6.16 -7.00
C PHE A 42 6.71 -6.87 -7.80
N GLY A 43 6.49 -8.12 -8.19
CA GLY A 43 7.42 -8.91 -9.01
C GLY A 43 8.69 -9.36 -8.28
N ARG A 44 8.74 -9.24 -6.95
CA ARG A 44 9.85 -9.69 -6.09
C ARG A 44 9.33 -10.21 -4.75
N ARG A 45 10.09 -11.12 -4.14
CA ARG A 45 9.79 -11.71 -2.83
C ARG A 45 10.05 -10.71 -1.69
N PHE A 46 9.34 -10.87 -0.57
CA PHE A 46 9.50 -10.07 0.65
C PHE A 46 10.95 -9.88 1.06
N ASP A 47 11.72 -10.96 1.07
CA ASP A 47 13.11 -10.96 1.51
C ASP A 47 14.06 -10.09 0.65
N GLU A 48 13.66 -9.68 -0.57
CA GLU A 48 14.42 -8.77 -1.44
C GLU A 48 13.95 -7.30 -1.35
N VAL A 49 12.74 -7.08 -0.83
CA VAL A 49 12.11 -5.76 -0.66
C VAL A 49 12.16 -5.30 0.81
N ASP A 50 12.47 -6.21 1.74
CA ASP A 50 12.55 -5.94 3.16
C ASP A 50 13.77 -5.06 3.52
N ALA A 51 13.53 -4.13 4.45
CA ALA A 51 14.42 -3.07 4.96
C ALA A 51 14.62 -1.79 4.12
N LEU A 52 13.90 -1.53 3.02
CA LEU A 52 13.95 -0.18 2.42
C LEU A 52 12.99 0.78 3.16
N PRO A 53 13.49 1.87 3.76
CA PRO A 53 12.64 2.89 4.38
C PRO A 53 11.56 3.38 3.41
N PHE A 54 10.41 3.80 3.94
CA PHE A 54 9.26 4.23 3.14
C PHE A 54 9.62 5.20 2.01
N GLU A 55 10.46 6.20 2.28
CA GLU A 55 10.91 7.16 1.27
C GLU A 55 11.74 6.52 0.15
N THR A 56 12.57 5.53 0.49
CA THR A 56 13.41 4.83 -0.48
C THR A 56 12.55 3.98 -1.40
N ARG A 57 11.56 3.26 -0.84
CA ARG A 57 10.59 2.52 -1.66
C ARG A 57 9.77 3.45 -2.54
N THR A 58 9.26 4.55 -1.99
CA THR A 58 8.45 5.51 -2.75
C THR A 58 9.26 6.13 -3.88
N ARG A 59 10.55 6.44 -3.66
CA ARG A 59 11.45 6.89 -4.72
C ARG A 59 11.69 5.84 -5.80
N LEU A 60 11.85 4.57 -5.42
CA LEU A 60 12.09 3.47 -6.37
C LEU A 60 10.87 3.16 -7.23
N LEU A 61 9.68 3.14 -6.63
CA LEU A 61 8.43 2.87 -7.35
C LEU A 61 7.91 4.10 -8.12
N ALA A 62 8.41 5.30 -7.76
CA ALA A 62 8.07 6.59 -8.34
C ALA A 62 6.57 6.72 -8.67
N PRO A 63 5.68 6.59 -7.67
CA PRO A 63 4.25 6.51 -7.91
C PRO A 63 3.76 7.79 -8.59
N ARG A 64 2.86 7.63 -9.57
CA ARG A 64 2.29 8.73 -10.34
C ARG A 64 0.79 8.61 -10.43
N HIS A 65 0.10 9.74 -10.46
CA HIS A 65 -1.30 9.78 -10.86
C HIS A 65 -1.46 9.31 -12.32
N ALA A 66 -2.70 9.04 -12.73
CA ALA A 66 -3.02 8.67 -14.11
C ALA A 66 -2.59 9.73 -15.15
N ASP A 67 -2.52 10.99 -14.76
CA ASP A 67 -2.06 12.11 -15.59
C ASP A 67 -0.52 12.26 -15.63
N GLY A 68 0.22 11.35 -14.99
CA GLY A 68 1.69 11.34 -14.95
C GLY A 68 2.32 12.25 -13.89
N ARG A 69 1.53 13.03 -13.14
CA ARG A 69 2.06 13.82 -12.01
C ARG A 69 2.57 12.91 -10.89
N PRO A 70 3.72 13.21 -10.26
CA PRO A 70 4.21 12.44 -9.12
C PRO A 70 3.22 12.48 -7.96
N LEU A 71 2.85 11.31 -7.44
CA LEU A 71 2.05 11.17 -6.22
C LEU A 71 2.95 11.51 -5.02
N GLN A 72 2.57 12.54 -4.26
CA GLN A 72 3.36 12.98 -3.12
C GLN A 72 3.22 12.00 -1.94
N ILE A 73 4.22 12.01 -1.05
CA ILE A 73 4.27 11.16 0.15
C ILE A 73 3.01 11.31 1.01
N ASP A 74 2.51 12.54 1.16
CA ASP A 74 1.33 12.88 1.96
C ASP A 74 -0.01 12.52 1.28
N GLU A 75 0.03 12.19 -0.01
CA GLU A 75 -1.09 11.68 -0.79
C GLU A 75 -1.15 10.14 -0.80
N MET A 76 -0.07 9.48 -0.37
CA MET A 76 -0.03 8.02 -0.27
C MET A 76 -1.17 7.51 0.64
N PRO A 77 -1.89 6.45 0.23
CA PRO A 77 -3.12 6.04 0.91
C PRO A 77 -2.89 5.72 2.39
N GLY A 78 -1.81 5.03 2.75
CA GLY A 78 -1.46 4.75 4.15
C GLY A 78 -1.23 6.02 4.98
N VAL A 79 -0.43 6.97 4.45
CA VAL A 79 -0.13 8.24 5.13
C VAL A 79 -1.39 9.07 5.31
N ARG A 80 -2.19 9.19 4.25
CA ARG A 80 -3.45 9.92 4.26
C ARG A 80 -4.45 9.31 5.24
N ALA A 81 -4.58 7.99 5.25
CA ALA A 81 -5.48 7.28 6.16
C ALA A 81 -5.11 7.49 7.63
N MET A 82 -3.82 7.41 7.96
CA MET A 82 -3.31 7.65 9.31
C MET A 82 -3.47 9.10 9.75
N ARG A 83 -3.13 10.07 8.89
CA ARG A 83 -3.25 11.51 9.17
C ARG A 83 -4.69 11.91 9.43
N GLU A 84 -5.61 11.44 8.57
CA GLU A 84 -7.00 11.85 8.59
C GLU A 84 -7.88 10.95 9.46
N ARG A 85 -7.31 9.87 10.02
CA ARG A 85 -8.01 8.85 10.81
C ARG A 85 -9.29 8.34 10.15
N ARG A 86 -9.22 8.13 8.84
CA ARG A 86 -10.32 7.61 8.01
C ARG A 86 -9.76 6.73 6.90
N PRO A 87 -10.55 5.82 6.32
CA PRO A 87 -10.12 5.10 5.12
C PRO A 87 -9.74 6.08 4.01
N ALA A 88 -8.67 5.76 3.28
CA ALA A 88 -8.24 6.51 2.10
C ALA A 88 -8.05 5.55 0.94
N HIS A 89 -8.49 5.98 -0.24
CA HIS A 89 -8.36 5.22 -1.49
C HIS A 89 -7.66 6.09 -2.54
N VAL A 90 -6.71 5.50 -3.26
CA VAL A 90 -5.94 6.17 -4.30
C VAL A 90 -5.67 5.18 -5.44
N ALA A 91 -5.92 5.61 -6.68
CA ALA A 91 -5.46 4.96 -7.89
C ALA A 91 -4.19 5.67 -8.39
N PHE A 92 -3.13 4.90 -8.65
CA PHE A 92 -1.84 5.41 -9.07
C PHE A 92 -1.08 4.36 -9.88
N HIS A 93 -0.14 4.80 -10.70
CA HIS A 93 0.76 3.93 -11.41
C HIS A 93 2.04 3.74 -10.61
N ILE A 94 2.54 2.51 -10.55
CA ILE A 94 3.89 2.22 -10.08
C ILE A 94 4.75 1.84 -11.28
N HIS A 95 6.00 2.30 -11.25
CA HIS A 95 7.04 1.72 -12.09
C HIS A 95 7.56 0.49 -11.36
N GLY A 96 7.23 -0.70 -11.86
CA GLY A 96 7.85 -1.91 -11.39
C GLY A 96 9.37 -1.86 -11.60
N LEU A 97 10.12 -2.60 -10.80
CA LEU A 97 11.58 -2.72 -10.98
C LEU A 97 11.94 -3.49 -12.27
N ASP A 98 10.95 -4.07 -12.95
CA ASP A 98 10.99 -4.63 -14.30
C ASP A 98 10.86 -3.56 -15.42
N GLY A 99 10.65 -2.29 -15.05
CA GLY A 99 10.43 -1.18 -15.98
C GLY A 99 9.00 -1.08 -16.51
N ILE A 100 8.09 -1.97 -16.10
CA ILE A 100 6.70 -1.98 -16.54
C ILE A 100 5.87 -1.07 -15.64
N VAL A 101 5.09 -0.17 -16.26
CA VAL A 101 4.13 0.67 -15.55
C VAL A 101 2.89 -0.16 -15.27
N ARG A 102 2.52 -0.27 -13.99
CA ARG A 102 1.32 -1.01 -13.56
C ARG A 102 0.33 -0.04 -12.92
N PRO A 103 -0.92 0.06 -13.42
CA PRO A 103 -1.97 0.79 -12.72
C PRO A 103 -2.35 0.01 -11.46
N ILE A 104 -2.30 0.67 -10.32
CA ILE A 104 -2.59 0.13 -9.00
C ILE A 104 -3.73 0.91 -8.39
N GLU A 105 -4.66 0.20 -7.78
CA GLU A 105 -5.58 0.77 -6.80
C GLU A 105 -5.17 0.31 -5.41
N ALA A 106 -5.26 1.21 -4.43
CA ALA A 106 -5.01 0.87 -3.05
C ALA A 106 -6.00 1.56 -2.11
N THR A 107 -6.50 0.79 -1.15
CA THR A 107 -7.33 1.25 -0.04
C THR A 107 -6.58 1.01 1.26
N ALA A 108 -6.38 2.06 2.04
CA ALA A 108 -5.78 2.00 3.36
C ALA A 108 -6.82 2.28 4.44
N ILE A 109 -6.78 1.48 5.50
CA ILE A 109 -7.59 1.64 6.71
C ILE A 109 -6.62 1.90 7.87
N PRO A 110 -6.78 2.98 8.66
CA PRO A 110 -5.89 3.24 9.78
C PRO A 110 -6.13 2.21 10.89
N LEU A 111 -5.03 1.71 11.47
CA LEU A 111 -5.06 0.84 12.64
C LEU A 111 -4.82 1.69 13.88
N GLU A 112 -5.76 1.64 14.82
CA GLU A 112 -5.64 2.33 16.11
C GLU A 112 -5.56 1.31 17.25
N SER A 113 -4.79 1.66 18.28
CA SER A 113 -4.83 0.94 19.56
C SER A 113 -6.18 1.15 20.24
N ALA A 114 -6.52 0.26 21.17
CA ALA A 114 -7.66 0.45 22.07
C ALA A 114 -7.65 1.79 22.86
N ARG A 115 -6.50 2.50 22.88
CA ARG A 115 -6.33 3.83 23.51
C ARG A 115 -6.47 5.01 22.54
N GLY A 116 -6.80 4.78 21.27
CA GLY A 116 -7.02 5.83 20.27
C GLY A 116 -5.75 6.43 19.65
N HIS A 117 -4.60 5.76 19.79
CA HIS A 117 -3.36 6.13 19.09
C HIS A 117 -3.26 5.36 17.78
N VAL A 118 -2.90 6.05 16.70
CA VAL A 118 -2.64 5.44 15.39
C VAL A 118 -1.36 4.62 15.46
N LEU A 119 -1.48 3.33 15.16
CA LEU A 119 -0.39 2.36 15.14
C LEU A 119 0.21 2.21 13.75
N GLY A 120 -0.59 2.45 12.72
CA GLY A 120 -0.24 2.14 11.35
C GLY A 120 -1.44 2.16 10.41
N ALA A 121 -1.31 1.48 9.28
CA ALA A 121 -2.41 1.24 8.36
C ALA A 121 -2.39 -0.16 7.75
N PHE A 122 -3.58 -0.68 7.52
CA PHE A 122 -3.85 -1.89 6.75
C PHE A 122 -4.16 -1.49 5.30
N VAL A 123 -3.32 -1.88 4.36
CA VAL A 123 -3.41 -1.46 2.96
C VAL A 123 -3.72 -2.67 2.09
N VAL A 124 -4.86 -2.65 1.42
CA VAL A 124 -5.21 -3.60 0.35
C VAL A 124 -4.87 -2.94 -0.98
N LEU A 125 -4.23 -3.66 -1.89
CA LEU A 125 -3.84 -3.14 -3.19
C LEU A 125 -4.05 -4.17 -4.30
N TRP A 126 -4.33 -3.72 -5.52
CA TRP A 126 -4.52 -4.59 -6.69
C TRP A 126 -4.13 -3.87 -7.97
N ALA A 127 -3.73 -4.64 -8.98
CA ALA A 127 -3.59 -4.10 -10.33
C ALA A 127 -4.98 -3.79 -10.89
N GLN A 128 -5.14 -2.66 -11.58
CA GLN A 128 -6.32 -2.45 -12.40
C GLN A 128 -6.22 -3.35 -13.63
N ASP A 129 -7.30 -4.07 -13.96
CA ASP A 129 -7.35 -4.82 -15.21
C ASP A 129 -7.22 -3.87 -16.40
N ALA A 130 -6.34 -4.22 -17.34
CA ALA A 130 -6.12 -3.44 -18.57
C ALA A 130 -7.42 -3.24 -19.40
N ALA A 131 -8.47 -4.01 -19.12
CA ALA A 131 -9.74 -3.97 -19.84
C ALA A 131 -10.63 -2.74 -19.55
N ASN A 132 -10.30 -1.89 -18.57
CA ASN A 132 -11.17 -0.75 -18.19
C ASN A 132 -10.66 0.64 -18.62
N THR A 133 -9.68 0.71 -19.54
CA THR A 133 -9.24 1.98 -20.17
C THR A 133 -9.67 2.07 -21.64
N VAL A 134 -10.86 1.59 -21.97
CA VAL A 134 -11.53 2.03 -23.21
C VAL A 134 -12.31 3.30 -22.85
N PRO A 135 -12.00 4.48 -23.43
CA PRO A 135 -12.87 5.62 -23.28
C PRO A 135 -14.24 5.22 -23.84
N ARG A 136 -15.29 5.32 -23.03
CA ARG A 136 -16.65 5.30 -23.56
C ARG A 136 -16.77 6.53 -24.46
N GLU A 137 -16.56 6.35 -25.76
CA GLU A 137 -17.00 7.30 -26.76
C GLU A 137 -18.53 7.36 -26.64
N GLU A 138 -19.01 8.46 -26.06
CA GLU A 138 -20.43 8.83 -26.10
C GLU A 138 -20.80 8.99 -27.58
N THR A 139 -21.71 8.14 -28.06
CA THR A 139 -22.42 8.30 -29.33
C THR A 139 -23.84 8.74 -29.03
#